data_AF-A0A7K4RVA2-F1
#
_entry.id   AF-A0A7K4RVA2-F1
#
_cell.length_a   1.000
_cell.length_b   1.000
_cell.length_c   1.000
_cell.angle_alpha   90.00
_cell.angle_beta   90.00
_cell.angle_gamma   90.00
#
_symmetry.space_group_name_H-M   'P 1'
#
loop_
_entity.id
_entity.type
_entity.pdbx_description
1 polymer ?
#
loop_
_entity_poly.entity_id
_entity_poly.type
_entity_poly.pdbx_seq_one_letter_code
_entity_poly.pdbx_strand_id
1 'polypeptide(L)'
;KHYVTRLLRIKKVTDEHMHHNFTCMLQANDRTQIKIVKLKKGNTRDLPVYVFTTGMVLAVLFLCVAVAAVVVCVMFRVDLVLFYRNICRRDDTAGDGKEYDAFVSYLKDCISPAEEEREFALTILPTILEENFGYKLCIFERDVSPGG
;
A
#
# COMPACT_ATOMS: atom_id res chain seq x y z
N LYS A 1 22.63 6.81 80.60
CA LYS A 1 21.59 6.10 79.82
C LYS A 1 22.31 5.21 78.81
N HIS A 2 22.28 3.89 79.00
CA HIS A 2 22.87 2.95 78.05
C HIS A 2 21.86 2.68 76.93
N TYR A 3 22.25 2.92 75.68
CA TYR A 3 21.50 2.48 74.52
C TYR A 3 22.21 1.27 73.91
N VAL A 4 21.45 0.24 73.56
CA VAL A 4 21.96 -0.94 72.86
C VAL A 4 21.61 -0.77 71.39
N THR A 5 22.61 -0.65 70.52
CA THR A 5 22.42 -0.54 69.07
C THR A 5 22.80 -1.86 68.40
N ARG A 6 21.90 -2.39 67.56
CA ARG A 6 22.21 -3.51 66.65
C ARG A 6 22.17 -3.00 65.21
N LEU A 7 23.28 -3.13 64.49
CA LEU A 7 23.40 -2.71 63.10
C LEU A 7 23.31 -3.93 62.16
N LEU A 8 22.35 -3.91 61.23
CA LEU A 8 22.31 -4.88 60.14
C LEU A 8 23.13 -4.37 58.96
N ARG A 9 24.25 -5.05 58.63
CA ARG A 9 25.11 -4.71 57.49
C ARG A 9 25.02 -5.79 56.43
N ILE A 10 24.37 -5.49 55.31
CA ILE A 10 24.25 -6.38 54.16
C ILE A 10 25.43 -6.12 53.22
N LYS A 11 26.35 -7.09 53.08
CA LYS A 11 27.55 -6.95 52.22
C LYS A 11 27.23 -7.07 50.73
N LYS A 12 26.31 -7.95 50.38
CA LYS A 12 25.85 -8.20 49.01
C LYS A 12 24.33 -8.30 49.02
N VAL A 13 23.67 -7.49 48.20
CA VAL A 13 22.21 -7.51 48.05
C VAL A 13 21.86 -8.65 47.08
N THR A 14 20.98 -9.55 47.50
CA THR A 14 20.41 -10.65 46.70
C THR A 14 18.94 -10.35 46.38
N ASP A 15 18.35 -11.05 45.40
CA ASP A 15 16.94 -10.88 45.06
C ASP A 15 16.00 -11.20 46.24
N GLU A 16 16.36 -12.15 47.10
CA GLU A 16 15.60 -12.47 48.31
C GLU A 16 15.46 -11.24 49.22
N HIS A 17 16.54 -10.49 49.44
CA HIS A 17 16.51 -9.25 50.22
C HIS A 17 15.61 -8.17 49.62
N MET A 18 15.29 -8.24 48.33
CA MET A 18 14.42 -7.28 47.66
C MET A 18 12.93 -7.56 47.89
N HIS A 19 12.60 -8.81 48.23
CA HIS A 19 11.24 -9.26 48.54
C HIS A 19 10.95 -9.21 50.05
N HIS A 20 11.98 -9.10 50.88
CA HIS A 20 11.84 -8.99 52.33
C HIS A 20 11.70 -7.54 52.83
N ASN A 21 10.97 -7.41 53.94
CA ASN A 21 10.81 -6.17 54.67
C ASN A 21 11.82 -6.13 55.82
N PHE A 22 12.61 -5.07 55.92
CA PHE A 22 13.57 -4.87 57.01
C PHE A 22 12.96 -3.99 58.09
N THR A 23 13.00 -4.45 59.33
CA THR A 23 12.37 -3.74 60.44
C THR A 23 13.43 -3.16 61.36
N CYS A 24 13.41 -1.84 61.55
CA CYS A 24 14.19 -1.13 62.55
C CYS A 24 13.32 -0.86 63.77
N MET A 25 13.78 -1.28 64.95
CA MET A 25 13.06 -1.11 66.22
C MET A 25 13.87 -0.25 67.17
N LEU A 26 13.23 0.76 67.76
CA LEU A 26 13.77 1.59 68.82
C LEU A 26 12.91 1.38 70.07
N GLN A 27 13.52 0.90 71.14
CA GLN A 27 12.84 0.67 72.42
C GLN A 27 13.33 1.72 73.44
N ALA A 28 12.44 2.60 73.86
CA ALA A 28 12.64 3.52 74.98
C ALA A 28 11.71 3.10 76.14
N ASN A 29 12.08 3.39 77.40
CA ASN A 29 11.46 2.88 78.63
C ASN A 29 9.99 2.40 78.52
N ASP A 30 9.08 3.24 77.99
CA ASP A 30 7.65 2.89 77.86
C ASP A 30 7.10 2.97 76.43
N ARG A 31 7.94 3.15 75.41
CA ARG A 31 7.53 3.29 74.00
C ARG A 31 8.44 2.54 73.04
N THR A 32 7.86 1.64 72.26
CA THR A 32 8.52 0.97 71.14
C THR A 32 8.12 1.63 69.83
N GLN A 33 9.10 2.12 69.08
CA GLN A 33 8.90 2.61 67.72
C GLN A 33 9.43 1.60 66.71
N ILE A 34 8.59 1.25 65.74
CA ILE A 34 8.91 0.29 64.69
C ILE A 34 8.82 1.00 63.33
N LYS A 35 9.88 0.90 62.53
CA LYS A 35 9.91 1.41 61.15
C LYS A 35 10.31 0.29 60.21
N ILE A 36 9.50 0.09 59.17
CA ILE A 36 9.76 -0.91 58.12
C ILE A 36 10.39 -0.19 56.94
N VAL A 37 11.50 -0.73 56.45
CA VAL A 37 12.27 -0.28 55.29
C VAL A 37 12.26 -1.40 54.27
N LYS A 38 11.89 -1.09 53.02
CA LYS A 38 11.92 -2.04 51.92
C LYS A 38 12.96 -1.60 50.90
N LEU A 39 13.79 -2.54 50.46
CA LEU A 39 14.74 -2.28 49.39
C LEU A 39 13.98 -2.22 48.07
N LYS A 40 14.22 -1.16 47.29
CA LYS A 40 13.71 -1.04 45.93
C LYS A 40 14.89 -1.06 44.98
N LYS A 41 14.82 -1.91 43.96
CA LYS A 41 15.78 -1.86 42.86
C LYS A 41 15.76 -0.45 42.28
N GLY A 42 16.93 0.20 42.24
CA GLY A 42 17.07 1.47 41.55
C GLY A 42 16.62 1.26 40.12
N ASN A 43 15.54 1.95 39.72
CA ASN A 43 15.02 1.84 38.38
C ASN A 43 16.00 2.58 37.47
N THR A 44 17.00 1.89 36.93
CA THR A 44 17.67 2.39 35.74
C THR A 44 16.60 2.39 34.67
N ARG A 45 16.25 3.59 34.20
CA ARG A 45 15.33 3.79 33.08
C ARG A 45 16.04 3.37 31.80
N ASP A 46 16.57 2.17 31.76
CA ASP A 46 17.16 1.57 30.58
C ASP A 46 15.97 1.11 29.75
N LEU A 47 15.39 2.08 29.04
CA LEU A 47 14.46 1.82 27.97
C LEU A 47 15.15 0.76 27.08
N PRO A 48 14.59 -0.45 26.94
CA PRO A 48 15.37 -1.60 26.50
C PRO A 48 15.97 -1.26 25.15
N VAL A 49 17.29 -1.43 25.01
CA VAL A 49 18.02 -1.19 23.74
C VAL A 49 17.30 -1.89 22.57
N TYR A 50 16.68 -3.03 22.84
CA TYR A 50 15.79 -3.78 21.95
C TYR A 50 14.66 -2.94 21.34
N VAL A 51 13.98 -2.07 22.10
CA VAL A 51 12.88 -1.25 21.58
C VAL A 51 13.39 -0.25 20.54
N PHE A 52 14.54 0.38 20.79
CA PHE A 52 15.16 1.30 19.85
C PHE A 52 15.66 0.60 18.58
N THR A 53 16.35 -0.54 18.72
CA THR A 53 16.82 -1.29 17.56
C THR A 53 15.65 -1.81 16.72
N THR A 54 14.57 -2.28 17.35
CA THR A 54 13.39 -2.76 16.62
C THR A 54 12.70 -1.62 15.86
N GLY A 55 12.56 -0.44 16.49
CA GLY A 55 11.98 0.74 15.85
C GLY A 55 12.80 1.23 14.66
N MET A 56 14.13 1.28 14.78
CA MET A 56 15.03 1.70 13.70
C MET A 56 15.00 0.73 12.51
N VAL A 57 15.01 -0.58 12.78
CA VAL A 57 14.92 -1.60 11.71
C VAL A 57 13.60 -1.48 10.95
N LEU A 58 12.48 -1.30 11.65
CA LEU A 58 11.18 -1.11 11.01
C LEU A 58 11.16 0.17 10.16
N ALA A 59 11.68 1.28 10.67
CA ALA A 59 11.72 2.54 9.93
C ALA A 59 12.52 2.41 8.62
N VAL A 60 13.68 1.75 8.67
CA VAL A 60 14.51 1.49 7.48
C VAL A 60 13.78 0.57 6.50
N LEU A 61 13.12 -0.48 6.99
CA LEU A 61 12.36 -1.40 6.14
C LEU A 61 11.23 -0.67 5.40
N PHE A 62 10.46 0.16 6.10
CA PHE A 62 9.39 0.97 5.48
C PHE A 62 9.94 1.91 4.42
N LEU A 63 11.08 2.56 4.68
CA LEU A 63 11.74 3.42 3.71
C LEU A 63 12.15 2.64 2.45
N CYS A 64 12.78 1.47 2.61
CA CYS A 64 13.18 0.61 1.50
C CYS A 64 11.98 0.16 0.66
N VAL A 65 10.88 -0.24 1.30
CA VAL A 65 9.64 -0.64 0.61
C VAL A 65 9.04 0.54 -0.16
N ALA A 66 9.00 1.74 0.44
CA ALA A 66 8.48 2.93 -0.23
C ALA A 66 9.31 3.28 -1.47
N VAL A 67 10.65 3.24 -1.38
CA VAL A 67 11.53 3.49 -2.52
C VAL A 67 11.34 2.44 -3.61
N ALA A 68 11.29 1.16 -3.24
CA ALA A 68 11.05 0.07 -4.19
C ALA A 68 9.70 0.23 -4.90
N ALA A 69 8.64 0.58 -4.17
CA ALA A 69 7.33 0.85 -4.73
C ALA A 69 7.38 2.02 -5.73
N VAL A 70 8.04 3.13 -5.39
CA VAL A 70 8.22 4.26 -6.32
C VAL A 70 8.98 3.84 -7.57
N VAL A 71 10.07 3.08 -7.44
CA VAL A 71 10.85 2.59 -8.59
C VAL A 71 9.99 1.71 -9.50
N VAL A 72 9.24 0.76 -8.92
CA VAL A 72 8.30 -0.08 -9.65
C VAL A 72 7.25 0.79 -10.35
N CYS A 73 6.62 1.74 -9.65
CA CYS A 73 5.65 2.65 -10.25
C CYS A 73 6.23 3.47 -11.41
N VAL A 74 7.49 3.90 -11.33
CA VAL A 74 8.15 4.64 -12.41
C VAL A 74 8.46 3.72 -13.59
N MET A 75 8.99 2.52 -13.35
CA MET A 75 9.26 1.53 -14.40
C MET A 75 7.99 1.14 -15.15
N PHE A 76 6.94 0.81 -14.40
CA PHE A 76 5.64 0.43 -14.96
C PHE A 76 4.74 1.63 -15.26
N ARG A 77 5.26 2.88 -15.26
CA ARG A 77 4.43 4.06 -15.51
C ARG A 77 3.72 3.97 -16.86
N VAL A 78 4.44 3.56 -17.90
CA VAL A 78 3.89 3.43 -19.25
C VAL A 78 2.87 2.31 -19.29
N ASP A 79 3.19 1.15 -18.73
CA ASP A 79 2.27 0.01 -18.68
C ASP A 79 1.00 0.31 -17.88
N LEU A 80 1.13 1.04 -16.77
CA LEU A 80 0.01 1.45 -15.92
C LEU A 80 -0.87 2.47 -16.63
N VAL A 81 -0.29 3.42 -17.37
CA VAL A 81 -1.03 4.37 -18.21
C VAL A 81 -1.73 3.64 -19.36
N LEU A 82 -1.06 2.69 -20.01
CA LEU A 82 -1.66 1.89 -21.09
C LEU A 82 -2.79 1.01 -20.58
N PHE A 83 -2.61 0.38 -19.42
CA PHE A 83 -3.63 -0.43 -18.75
C PHE A 83 -4.83 0.41 -18.32
N TYR A 84 -4.60 1.54 -17.66
CA TYR A 84 -5.63 2.49 -17.30
C TYR A 84 -6.41 2.98 -18.52
N ARG A 85 -5.70 3.36 -19.59
CA ARG A 85 -6.33 3.77 -20.85
C ARG A 85 -7.11 2.63 -21.48
N ASN A 86 -6.63 1.39 -21.42
CA ASN A 86 -7.36 0.24 -21.98
C ASN A 86 -8.66 -0.04 -21.22
N ILE A 87 -8.65 0.08 -19.89
CA ILE A 87 -9.86 -0.05 -19.06
C ILE A 87 -10.82 1.11 -19.34
N CYS A 88 -10.34 2.35 -19.26
CA CYS A 88 -11.18 3.54 -19.43
C CYS A 88 -11.72 3.68 -20.86
N ARG A 89 -10.90 3.42 -21.88
CA ARG A 89 -11.32 3.46 -23.30
C ARG A 89 -12.34 2.38 -23.64
N ARG A 90 -12.32 1.24 -22.94
CA ARG A 90 -13.34 0.20 -23.12
C ARG A 90 -14.71 0.68 -22.62
N ASP A 91 -14.75 1.53 -21.60
CA ASP A 91 -16.00 2.10 -21.09
C ASP A 91 -16.51 3.26 -21.96
N ASP A 92 -15.62 4.09 -22.52
CA ASP A 92 -16.03 5.24 -23.35
C ASP A 92 -16.83 4.84 -24.61
N THR A 93 -16.49 3.71 -25.25
CA THR A 93 -17.22 3.24 -26.45
C THR A 93 -18.56 2.56 -26.12
N ALA A 94 -18.77 2.13 -24.87
CA ALA A 94 -19.95 1.35 -24.51
C ALA A 94 -21.20 2.21 -24.21
N GLY A 95 -21.05 3.54 -24.07
CA GLY A 95 -22.11 4.42 -23.56
C GLY A 95 -22.46 5.64 -24.41
N ASP A 96 -21.78 5.91 -25.54
CA ASP A 96 -21.96 7.18 -26.26
C ASP A 96 -23.13 7.19 -27.27
N GLY A 97 -23.83 6.06 -27.43
CA GLY A 97 -24.98 5.93 -28.33
C GLY A 97 -24.62 5.94 -29.82
N LYS A 98 -23.33 5.92 -30.19
CA LYS A 98 -22.91 5.73 -31.57
C LYS A 98 -23.26 4.33 -32.01
N GLU A 99 -23.89 4.28 -33.18
CA GLU A 99 -24.27 3.04 -33.81
C GLU A 99 -23.09 2.35 -34.53
N TYR A 100 -22.05 3.11 -34.91
CA TYR A 100 -20.93 2.63 -35.73
C TYR A 100 -19.58 3.06 -35.14
N ASP A 101 -18.59 2.17 -35.22
CA ASP A 101 -17.22 2.36 -34.73
C ASP A 101 -16.35 3.15 -35.72
N ALA A 102 -16.62 3.02 -37.02
CA ALA A 102 -15.91 3.72 -38.08
C ALA A 102 -16.79 3.93 -39.32
N PHE A 103 -16.49 4.98 -40.09
CA PHE A 103 -17.13 5.28 -41.36
C PHE A 103 -16.16 5.00 -42.52
N VAL A 104 -16.62 4.30 -43.55
CA VAL A 104 -15.83 3.93 -44.73
C VAL A 104 -16.18 4.86 -45.90
N SER A 105 -15.21 5.66 -46.33
CA SER A 105 -15.31 6.52 -47.53
C SER A 105 -14.36 6.03 -48.62
N TYR A 106 -14.86 5.88 -49.85
CA TYR A 106 -14.04 5.52 -51.02
C TYR A 106 -14.46 6.35 -52.24
N LEU A 107 -13.57 6.47 -53.23
CA LEU A 107 -13.79 7.28 -54.42
C LEU A 107 -14.44 6.43 -55.53
N LYS A 108 -15.57 6.88 -56.07
CA LYS A 108 -16.38 6.13 -57.04
C LYS A 108 -16.03 6.39 -58.52
N ASP A 109 -15.36 7.49 -58.84
CA ASP A 109 -15.35 8.07 -60.19
C ASP A 109 -14.02 7.97 -60.97
N CYS A 110 -13.19 6.94 -60.75
CA CYS A 110 -11.95 6.77 -61.52
C CYS A 110 -11.99 5.55 -62.45
N ILE A 111 -11.70 5.81 -63.74
CA ILE A 111 -11.96 4.94 -64.90
C ILE A 111 -11.12 3.62 -64.96
N SER A 112 -10.19 3.39 -64.02
CA SER A 112 -9.52 2.10 -63.64
C SER A 112 -8.32 2.44 -62.75
N PRO A 113 -7.83 1.65 -61.76
CA PRO A 113 -8.20 0.31 -61.26
C PRO A 113 -9.09 0.39 -60.01
N ALA A 114 -10.12 1.24 -60.04
CA ALA A 114 -10.98 1.53 -58.89
C ALA A 114 -11.91 0.36 -58.49
N GLU A 115 -12.10 -0.66 -59.35
CA GLU A 115 -12.94 -1.82 -59.02
C GLU A 115 -12.34 -2.67 -57.90
N GLU A 116 -11.02 -2.87 -57.89
CA GLU A 116 -10.36 -3.63 -56.81
C GLU A 116 -10.42 -2.88 -55.48
N GLU A 117 -10.25 -1.55 -55.50
CA GLU A 117 -10.37 -0.70 -54.32
C GLU A 117 -11.81 -0.67 -53.79
N ARG A 118 -12.80 -0.68 -54.69
CA ARG A 118 -14.22 -0.75 -54.35
C ARG A 118 -14.59 -2.12 -53.78
N GLU A 119 -14.15 -3.21 -54.38
CA GLU A 119 -14.33 -4.57 -53.87
C GLU A 119 -13.68 -4.72 -52.50
N PHE A 120 -12.48 -4.17 -52.33
CA PHE A 120 -11.81 -4.15 -51.04
C PHE A 120 -12.64 -3.38 -49.98
N ALA A 121 -13.08 -2.15 -50.29
CA ALA A 121 -13.80 -1.30 -49.34
C ALA A 121 -15.20 -1.83 -48.97
N LEU A 122 -15.90 -2.47 -49.91
CA LEU A 122 -17.28 -2.93 -49.71
C LEU A 122 -17.39 -4.38 -49.25
N THR A 123 -16.39 -5.22 -49.54
CA THR A 123 -16.46 -6.67 -49.31
C THR A 123 -15.35 -7.13 -48.38
N ILE A 124 -14.08 -6.97 -48.75
CA ILE A 124 -12.96 -7.53 -47.98
C ILE A 124 -12.84 -6.85 -46.60
N LEU A 125 -12.89 -5.52 -46.58
CA LEU A 125 -12.72 -4.72 -45.38
C LEU A 125 -13.84 -4.96 -44.34
N PRO A 126 -15.14 -4.95 -44.72
CA PRO A 126 -16.21 -5.27 -43.78
C PRO A 126 -16.18 -6.72 -43.32
N THR A 127 -15.93 -7.69 -44.20
CA THR A 127 -15.82 -9.10 -43.78
C THR A 127 -14.74 -9.30 -42.72
N ILE A 128 -13.57 -8.67 -42.87
CA ILE A 128 -12.52 -8.81 -41.85
C ILE A 128 -12.91 -8.08 -40.57
N LEU A 129 -13.30 -6.81 -40.64
CA LEU A 129 -13.50 -5.99 -39.45
C LEU A 129 -14.77 -6.34 -38.68
N GLU A 130 -15.85 -6.68 -39.37
CA GLU A 130 -17.14 -7.03 -38.75
C GLU A 130 -17.14 -8.49 -38.28
N GLU A 131 -16.68 -9.45 -39.10
CA GLU A 131 -16.75 -10.87 -38.73
C GLU A 131 -15.58 -11.31 -37.83
N ASN A 132 -14.33 -10.91 -38.13
CA ASN A 132 -13.17 -11.37 -37.36
C ASN A 132 -12.88 -10.51 -36.13
N PHE A 133 -13.21 -9.21 -36.18
CA PHE A 133 -12.90 -8.27 -35.10
C PHE A 133 -14.13 -7.68 -34.39
N GLY A 134 -15.35 -7.93 -34.89
CA GLY A 134 -16.60 -7.51 -34.24
C GLY A 134 -16.86 -6.00 -34.26
N TYR A 135 -16.21 -5.25 -35.15
CA TYR A 135 -16.48 -3.83 -35.34
C TYR A 135 -17.79 -3.62 -36.10
N LYS A 136 -18.46 -2.48 -35.89
CA LYS A 136 -19.63 -2.07 -36.68
C LYS A 136 -19.26 -0.91 -37.61
N LEU A 137 -19.22 -1.14 -38.92
CA LEU A 137 -18.83 -0.13 -39.90
C LEU A 137 -20.05 0.55 -40.52
N CYS A 138 -19.98 1.85 -40.75
CA CYS A 138 -20.95 2.58 -41.56
C CYS A 138 -20.40 2.75 -42.98
N ILE A 139 -21.11 2.21 -43.97
CA ILE A 139 -20.75 2.28 -45.38
C ILE A 139 -21.77 3.15 -46.11
N PHE A 140 -21.29 4.18 -46.80
CA PHE A 140 -22.15 5.17 -47.47
C PHE A 140 -23.20 4.54 -48.40
N GLU A 141 -22.87 3.50 -49.17
CA GLU A 141 -23.82 2.88 -50.10
C GLU A 141 -24.86 1.95 -49.44
N ARG A 142 -24.59 1.47 -48.22
CA ARG A 142 -25.42 0.48 -47.52
C ARG A 142 -26.28 1.11 -46.44
N ASP A 143 -25.67 1.97 -45.63
CA ASP A 143 -26.19 2.37 -44.33
C ASP A 143 -26.66 3.83 -44.29
N VAL A 144 -26.40 4.60 -45.36
CA VAL A 144 -26.85 5.99 -45.51
C VAL A 144 -27.99 6.06 -46.51
N SER A 145 -29.17 6.48 -46.07
CA SER A 145 -30.35 6.65 -46.94
C SER A 145 -30.25 7.95 -47.76
N PRO A 146 -30.75 7.97 -49.01
CA PRO A 146 -30.63 9.14 -49.90
C PRO A 146 -31.56 10.33 -49.56
N GLY A 147 -31.94 10.50 -48.29
CA GLY A 147 -32.94 11.48 -47.85
C GLY A 147 -32.52 12.42 -46.72
N GLY A 148 -31.53 12.05 -45.89
CA GLY A 148 -31.21 12.79 -44.66
C GLY A 148 -32.28 12.63 -43.58
#